data_AF-H0GJC8-F1
#
_entry.id   AF-H0GJC8-F1
#
_cell.length_a   1.000
_cell.length_b   1.000
_cell.length_c   1.000
_cell.angle_alpha   90.00
_cell.angle_beta   90.00
_cell.angle_gamma   90.00
#
_symmetry.space_group_name_H-M   'P 1'
#
loop_
_entity.id
_entity.type
_entity.pdbx_description
1 polymer ?
#
loop_
_entity_poly.entity_id
_entity_poly.type
_entity_poly.pdbx_seq_one_letter_code
_entity_poly.pdbx_strand_id
1 'polypeptide(L)'
;MPAGGKKTDNIRDFQRLTSSFNVPFKINKVDLNFQVQPADAFTQELVKWIDRTYAADWPPYLCLLQITKFNITLRIEMDSVLLTWRNEILNFEENSGHIKMINNTPIVPEKFSNDLLTSVNFAHFGYKKLFLNKFLDKNKKEQSDS
;
A
#
# COMPACT_ATOMS: atom_id res chain seq x y z
N MET A 1 21.91 23.26 -25.53
CA MET A 1 20.69 22.55 -25.13
C MET A 1 20.44 21.41 -26.10
N PRO A 2 20.39 20.14 -25.67
CA PRO A 2 19.72 19.11 -26.43
C PRO A 2 18.38 18.71 -25.80
N ALA A 3 17.45 18.38 -26.67
CA ALA A 3 16.04 18.12 -26.43
C ALA A 3 15.79 16.83 -25.62
N GLY A 4 14.71 16.85 -24.84
CA GLY A 4 14.26 15.74 -24.03
C GLY A 4 13.90 14.50 -24.85
N GLY A 5 14.67 13.43 -24.65
CA GLY A 5 14.30 12.08 -25.04
C GLY A 5 13.17 11.58 -24.14
N LYS A 6 12.00 11.31 -24.73
CA LYS A 6 10.88 10.66 -24.03
C LYS A 6 11.27 9.23 -23.67
N LYS A 7 11.04 8.85 -22.41
CA LYS A 7 11.22 7.49 -21.85
C LYS A 7 10.48 6.43 -22.68
N THR A 8 11.15 5.82 -23.65
CA THR A 8 10.63 4.70 -24.45
C THR A 8 10.96 3.32 -23.86
N ASP A 9 11.74 3.29 -22.77
CA ASP A 9 12.36 2.05 -22.27
C ASP A 9 11.32 1.07 -21.68
N ASN A 10 10.27 1.59 -21.03
CA ASN A 10 9.25 0.75 -20.39
C ASN A 10 8.41 -0.08 -21.37
N ILE A 11 8.13 0.43 -22.57
CA ILE A 11 7.28 -0.27 -23.55
C ILE A 11 8.05 -1.42 -24.20
N ARG A 12 9.34 -1.21 -24.50
CA ARG A 12 10.20 -2.25 -25.08
C ARG A 12 10.43 -3.40 -24.10
N ASP A 13 10.68 -3.10 -22.83
CA ASP A 13 10.87 -4.14 -21.82
C ASP A 13 9.58 -4.92 -21.52
N PHE A 14 8.43 -4.24 -21.49
CA PHE A 14 7.13 -4.91 -21.39
C PHE A 14 6.86 -5.83 -22.59
N GLN A 15 7.16 -5.37 -23.81
CA GLN A 15 7.05 -6.18 -25.03
C GLN A 15 8.01 -7.39 -25.03
N ARG A 16 9.22 -7.22 -24.49
CA ARG A 16 10.20 -8.31 -24.35
C ARG A 16 9.77 -9.36 -23.33
N LEU A 17 9.18 -8.94 -22.22
CA LEU A 17 8.70 -9.85 -21.18
C LEU A 17 7.47 -10.62 -21.66
N THR A 18 6.54 -9.95 -22.34
CA THR A 18 5.32 -10.59 -22.88
C THR A 18 5.60 -11.58 -24.02
N SER A 19 6.62 -11.34 -24.85
CA SER A 19 7.03 -12.31 -25.87
C SER A 19 7.75 -13.55 -25.32
N SER A 20 8.19 -13.51 -24.06
CA SER A 20 8.82 -14.64 -23.38
C SER A 20 7.81 -15.65 -22.81
N PHE A 21 6.52 -15.30 -22.78
CA PHE A 21 5.45 -16.20 -22.34
C PHE A 21 4.56 -16.54 -23.54
N ASN A 22 4.52 -17.82 -23.91
CA ASN A 22 3.73 -18.36 -25.03
C ASN A 22 2.22 -18.38 -24.73
N VAL A 23 1.67 -17.23 -24.33
CA VAL A 23 0.26 -17.06 -24.01
C VAL A 23 -0.37 -16.23 -25.15
N PRO A 24 -1.41 -16.71 -25.84
CA PRO A 24 -2.08 -15.95 -26.86
C PRO A 24 -2.84 -14.78 -26.23
N PHE A 25 -2.18 -13.62 -26.12
CA PHE A 25 -2.80 -12.39 -25.63
C PHE A 25 -3.49 -11.67 -26.79
N LYS A 26 -4.82 -11.59 -26.75
CA LYS A 26 -5.54 -10.52 -27.45
C LYS A 26 -5.30 -9.23 -26.67
N ILE A 27 -4.41 -8.39 -27.19
CA ILE A 27 -4.14 -7.08 -26.61
C ILE A 27 -5.43 -6.25 -26.68
N ASN A 28 -6.08 -6.07 -25.53
CA ASN A 28 -7.19 -5.14 -25.41
C ASN A 28 -6.61 -3.72 -25.52
N LYS A 29 -6.86 -3.06 -26.64
CA LYS A 29 -6.34 -1.70 -26.91
C LYS A 29 -6.85 -0.67 -25.89
N VAL A 30 -7.93 -0.98 -25.17
CA VAL A 30 -8.44 -0.15 -24.06
C VAL A 30 -7.50 -0.22 -22.85
N ASP A 31 -6.93 -1.40 -22.55
CA ASP A 31 -5.99 -1.59 -21.44
C ASP A 31 -4.60 -1.00 -21.74
N LEU A 32 -4.27 -0.76 -23.02
CA LEU A 32 -3.08 -0.03 -23.44
C LEU A 32 -3.18 1.49 -23.25
N ASN A 33 -4.38 2.02 -23.02
CA ASN A 33 -4.59 3.42 -22.63
C ASN A 33 -4.43 3.62 -21.11
N PHE A 34 -3.69 2.76 -20.43
CA PHE A 34 -3.30 2.96 -19.04
C PHE A 34 -2.39 4.19 -18.97
N GLN A 35 -2.98 5.35 -18.76
CA GLN A 35 -2.24 6.54 -18.38
C GLN A 35 -1.68 6.27 -17.00
N VAL A 36 -0.40 5.91 -16.93
CA VAL A 36 0.34 5.90 -15.68
C VAL A 36 0.26 7.33 -15.18
N GLN A 37 -0.53 7.54 -14.12
CA GLN A 37 -0.61 8.82 -13.46
C GLN A 37 0.82 9.28 -13.10
N PRO A 38 1.07 10.60 -12.99
CA PRO A 38 2.36 11.11 -12.52
C PRO A 38 2.83 10.31 -11.30
N ALA A 39 4.13 10.05 -11.18
CA ALA A 39 4.68 9.19 -10.11
C ALA A 39 4.18 9.57 -8.70
N ASP A 40 3.86 10.85 -8.50
CA ASP A 40 3.32 11.42 -7.26
C ASP A 40 1.87 10.96 -6.97
N ALA A 41 1.06 10.72 -8.01
CA ALA A 41 -0.32 10.24 -7.89
C ALA A 41 -0.42 8.72 -7.79
N PHE A 42 0.55 7.98 -8.31
CA PHE A 42 0.58 6.51 -8.22
C PHE A 42 0.50 6.02 -6.77
N THR A 43 1.23 6.65 -5.85
CA THR A 43 1.20 6.30 -4.43
C THR A 43 -0.18 6.49 -3.81
N GLN A 44 -0.81 7.63 -4.10
CA GLN A 44 -2.14 7.92 -3.57
C GLN A 44 -3.19 6.96 -4.12
N GLU A 45 -3.07 6.58 -5.40
CA GLU A 45 -3.96 5.57 -6.01
C GLU A 45 -3.73 4.18 -5.43
N LEU A 46 -2.47 3.77 -5.25
CA LEU A 46 -2.11 2.50 -4.62
C LEU A 46 -2.65 2.42 -3.19
N VAL A 47 -2.51 3.50 -2.42
CA VAL A 47 -3.06 3.62 -1.06
C VAL A 47 -4.58 3.53 -1.09
N LYS A 48 -5.27 4.27 -1.97
CA LYS A 48 -6.73 4.19 -2.12
C LYS A 48 -7.18 2.77 -2.49
N TRP A 49 -6.41 2.08 -3.32
CA TRP A 49 -6.72 0.71 -3.72
C TRP A 49 -6.56 -0.26 -2.55
N ILE A 50 -5.49 -0.10 -1.77
CA ILE A 50 -5.26 -0.85 -0.53
C ILE A 50 -6.39 -0.62 0.48
N ASP A 51 -6.78 0.64 0.71
CA ASP A 51 -7.85 0.99 1.65
C ASP A 51 -9.20 0.34 1.26
N ARG A 52 -9.45 0.18 -0.04
CA ARG A 52 -10.66 -0.46 -0.57
C ARG A 52 -10.59 -1.98 -0.61
N THR A 53 -9.41 -2.56 -0.49
CA THR A 53 -9.22 -4.02 -0.58
C THR A 53 -9.59 -4.65 0.76
N TYR A 54 -10.40 -5.72 0.71
CA TYR A 54 -10.78 -6.47 1.91
C TYR A 54 -9.55 -7.10 2.58
N ALA A 55 -9.39 -6.88 3.90
CA ALA A 55 -8.15 -7.22 4.59
C ALA A 55 -8.18 -8.59 5.31
N ALA A 56 -9.24 -9.39 5.17
CA ALA A 56 -9.33 -10.67 5.86
C ALA A 56 -8.46 -11.77 5.20
N ASP A 57 -8.33 -11.77 3.88
CA ASP A 57 -7.62 -12.83 3.16
C ASP A 57 -6.13 -12.51 2.95
N TRP A 58 -5.80 -11.22 2.83
CA TRP A 58 -4.44 -10.75 2.64
C TRP A 58 -4.31 -9.32 3.17
N PRO A 59 -3.39 -9.01 4.09
CA PRO A 59 -3.18 -7.64 4.56
C PRO A 59 -2.48 -6.83 3.46
N PRO A 60 -3.18 -6.00 2.67
CA PRO A 60 -2.60 -5.34 1.49
C PRO A 60 -1.53 -4.32 1.92
N TYR A 61 -1.62 -3.86 3.18
CA TYR A 61 -0.63 -3.05 3.88
C TYR A 61 0.75 -3.73 3.98
N LEU A 62 0.85 -5.07 4.02
CA LEU A 62 2.14 -5.76 3.98
C LEU A 62 2.81 -5.64 2.61
N CYS A 63 2.05 -5.60 1.52
CA CYS A 63 2.60 -5.35 0.18
C CYS A 63 3.15 -3.92 0.10
N LEU A 64 2.41 -2.93 0.60
CA LEU A 64 2.92 -1.55 0.67
C LEU A 64 4.18 -1.45 1.53
N LEU A 65 4.26 -2.21 2.63
CA LEU A 65 5.45 -2.24 3.48
C LEU A 65 6.66 -2.77 2.70
N GLN A 66 6.47 -3.77 1.85
CA GLN A 66 7.55 -4.26 0.99
C GLN A 66 7.91 -3.24 -0.09
N ILE A 67 6.94 -2.63 -0.77
CA ILE A 67 7.19 -1.60 -1.80
C ILE A 67 8.00 -0.43 -1.23
N THR A 68 7.59 0.07 -0.05
CA THR A 68 8.32 1.14 0.66
C THR A 68 9.68 0.68 1.18
N LYS A 69 9.85 -0.60 1.56
CA LYS A 69 11.15 -1.16 1.95
C LYS A 69 12.12 -1.26 0.78
N PHE A 70 11.63 -1.67 -0.40
CA PHE A 70 12.49 -1.89 -1.55
C PHE A 70 13.06 -0.58 -2.08
N ASN A 71 12.37 0.56 -1.92
CA ASN A 71 12.85 1.93 -2.17
C ASN A 71 13.88 2.09 -3.31
N ILE A 72 13.71 1.30 -4.38
CA ILE A 72 14.46 1.41 -5.62
C ILE A 72 13.76 2.55 -6.35
N THR A 73 14.34 3.75 -6.21
CA THR A 73 14.22 4.86 -7.17
C THR A 73 12.99 5.77 -7.08
N LEU A 74 11.90 5.43 -6.37
CA LEU A 74 10.75 6.33 -6.21
C LEU A 74 10.81 7.00 -4.83
N ARG A 75 11.16 8.29 -4.78
CA ARG A 75 11.01 9.13 -3.57
C ARG A 75 9.52 9.30 -3.27
N ILE A 76 8.89 8.25 -2.76
CA ILE A 76 7.47 8.24 -2.44
C ILE A 76 7.28 9.03 -1.15
N GLU A 77 6.65 10.20 -1.26
CA GLU A 77 6.28 11.01 -0.10
C GLU A 77 5.09 10.38 0.61
N MET A 78 5.35 9.68 1.71
CA MET A 78 4.32 8.98 2.50
C MET A 78 3.77 9.81 3.66
N ASP A 79 4.39 10.94 4.02
CA ASP A 79 4.14 11.63 5.28
C ASP A 79 2.67 12.02 5.48
N SER A 80 2.02 12.53 4.43
CA SER A 80 0.58 12.85 4.46
C SER A 80 -0.30 11.62 4.69
N VAL A 81 0.02 10.50 4.05
CA VAL A 81 -0.69 9.22 4.22
C VAL A 81 -0.50 8.68 5.64
N LEU A 82 0.73 8.71 6.16
CA LEU A 82 1.05 8.26 7.52
C LEU A 82 0.29 9.08 8.57
N LEU A 83 0.21 10.40 8.37
CA LEU A 83 -0.53 11.30 9.26
C LEU A 83 -2.03 11.00 9.24
N THR A 84 -2.62 10.85 8.05
CA THR A 84 -4.03 10.50 7.90
C THR A 84 -4.35 9.17 8.57
N TRP A 85 -3.57 8.13 8.30
CA TRP A 85 -3.78 6.82 8.92
C TRP A 85 -3.65 6.85 10.43
N ARG A 86 -2.70 7.62 10.97
CA ARG A 86 -2.57 7.82 12.43
C ARG A 86 -3.86 8.40 13.00
N ASN A 87 -4.41 9.43 12.38
CA ASN A 87 -5.64 10.08 12.86
C ASN A 87 -6.86 9.15 12.75
N GLU A 88 -6.99 8.42 11.63
CA GLU A 88 -8.06 7.44 11.44
C GLU A 88 -8.04 6.33 12.52
N ILE A 89 -6.84 5.80 12.83
CA ILE A 89 -6.67 4.79 13.87
C ILE A 89 -7.07 5.35 15.23
N LEU A 90 -6.61 6.55 15.59
CA LEU A 90 -6.94 7.20 16.86
C LEU A 90 -8.46 7.38 17.00
N ASN A 91 -9.09 7.95 15.97
CA ASN A 91 -10.54 8.14 15.96
C ASN A 91 -11.30 6.82 16.10
N PHE A 92 -10.82 5.75 15.46
CA PHE A 92 -11.44 4.44 15.59
C PHE A 92 -11.28 3.86 17.01
N GLU A 93 -10.07 3.94 17.59
CA GLU A 93 -9.79 3.42 18.93
C GLU A 93 -10.52 4.19 20.04
N GLU A 94 -10.72 5.50 19.88
CA GLU A 94 -11.53 6.30 20.80
C GLU A 94 -12.98 5.83 20.84
N ASN A 95 -13.54 5.45 19.70
CA ASN A 95 -14.94 5.04 19.58
C ASN A 95 -15.18 3.55 19.88
N SER A 96 -14.25 2.69 19.47
CA SER A 96 -14.43 1.22 19.48
C SER A 96 -13.59 0.53 20.56
N GLY A 97 -12.57 1.20 21.08
CA GLY A 97 -11.56 0.65 21.98
C GLY A 97 -10.26 0.28 21.27
N HIS A 98 -9.18 0.14 22.05
CA HIS A 98 -7.85 -0.11 21.50
C HIS A 98 -7.74 -1.42 20.71
N ILE A 99 -7.07 -1.34 19.56
CA ILE A 99 -6.77 -2.49 18.72
C ILE A 99 -5.60 -3.25 19.33
N LYS A 100 -5.87 -4.49 19.74
CA LYS A 100 -4.87 -5.44 20.23
C LYS A 100 -4.35 -6.28 19.06
N MET A 101 -3.07 -6.68 19.15
CA MET A 101 -2.42 -7.52 18.15
C MET A 101 -1.94 -8.82 18.81
N ILE A 102 -2.17 -9.97 18.17
CA ILE A 102 -1.51 -11.25 18.48
C ILE A 102 -0.83 -11.73 17.20
N ASN A 103 0.47 -12.06 17.27
CA ASN A 103 1.23 -12.56 16.13
C ASN A 103 1.09 -11.68 14.86
N ASN A 104 1.19 -10.35 15.01
CA ASN A 104 0.98 -9.37 13.93
C ASN A 104 -0.42 -9.38 13.29
N THR A 105 -1.40 -10.00 13.94
CA THR A 105 -2.79 -10.05 13.49
C THR A 105 -3.66 -9.24 14.44
N PRO A 106 -4.49 -8.31 13.94
CA PRO A 106 -5.42 -7.56 14.77
C PRO A 106 -6.54 -8.47 15.28
N ILE A 107 -6.92 -8.24 16.53
CA ILE A 107 -7.95 -9.01 17.21
C ILE A 107 -9.23 -8.21 17.25
N VAL A 108 -10.32 -8.81 16.82
CA VAL A 108 -11.67 -8.28 17.00
C VAL A 108 -12.14 -8.64 18.42
N PRO A 109 -12.48 -7.66 19.28
CA PRO A 109 -13.10 -7.96 20.57
C PRO A 109 -14.42 -8.71 20.40
N GLU A 110 -14.70 -9.69 21.26
CA GLU A 110 -15.92 -10.52 21.16
C GLU A 110 -17.21 -9.72 21.10
N LYS A 111 -17.28 -8.57 21.81
CA LYS A 111 -18.43 -7.64 21.77
C LYS A 111 -18.79 -7.13 20.36
N PHE A 112 -17.85 -7.19 19.41
CA PHE A 112 -18.03 -6.77 18.02
C PHE A 112 -18.00 -7.93 17.03
N SER A 113 -17.93 -9.18 17.48
CA SER A 113 -17.90 -10.35 16.61
C SER A 113 -19.13 -10.46 15.70
N ASN A 114 -20.28 -10.01 16.18
CA ASN A 114 -21.55 -10.00 15.43
C ASN A 114 -21.76 -8.72 14.61
N ASP A 115 -20.92 -7.70 14.77
CA ASP A 115 -20.94 -6.48 13.97
C ASP A 115 -19.91 -6.61 12.85
N LEU A 116 -20.39 -6.99 11.67
CA LEU A 116 -19.54 -7.19 10.50
C LEU A 116 -18.76 -5.93 10.11
N LEU A 117 -19.36 -4.74 10.23
CA LEU A 117 -18.70 -3.51 9.83
C LEU A 117 -17.58 -3.17 10.81
N THR A 118 -17.86 -3.23 12.11
CA THR A 118 -16.87 -2.92 13.15
C THR A 118 -15.75 -3.96 13.17
N SER A 119 -16.06 -5.24 13.02
CA SER A 119 -15.05 -6.31 12.96
C SER A 119 -14.10 -6.17 11.77
N VAL A 120 -14.59 -5.82 10.58
CA VAL A 120 -13.75 -5.52 9.42
C VAL A 120 -12.88 -4.29 9.66
N ASN A 121 -13.42 -3.25 10.28
CA ASN A 121 -12.65 -2.05 10.62
C ASN A 121 -11.51 -2.34 11.62
N PHE A 122 -11.71 -3.23 12.59
CA PHE A 122 -10.61 -3.70 13.46
C PHE A 122 -9.45 -4.30 12.67
N ALA A 123 -9.75 -5.08 11.61
CA ALA A 123 -8.71 -5.62 10.75
C ALA A 123 -7.99 -4.53 9.94
N HIS A 124 -8.74 -3.65 9.27
CA HIS A 124 -8.20 -2.56 8.46
C HIS A 124 -7.30 -1.62 9.27
N PHE A 125 -7.82 -1.07 10.35
CA PHE A 125 -7.07 -0.13 11.18
C PHE A 125 -5.93 -0.82 11.93
N GLY A 126 -6.10 -2.09 12.28
CA GLY A 126 -5.05 -2.89 12.91
C GLY A 126 -3.84 -3.11 12.00
N TYR A 127 -4.06 -3.41 10.71
CA TYR A 127 -2.97 -3.53 9.75
C TYR A 127 -2.34 -2.17 9.38
N LYS A 128 -3.11 -1.07 9.33
CA LYS A 128 -2.54 0.28 9.25
C LYS A 128 -1.62 0.58 10.44
N LYS A 129 -2.05 0.26 11.65
CA LYS A 129 -1.27 0.44 12.89
C LYS A 129 0.03 -0.38 12.85
N LEU A 130 -0.05 -1.64 12.40
CA LEU A 130 1.12 -2.49 12.22
C LEU A 130 2.11 -1.91 11.20
N PHE A 131 1.60 -1.39 10.08
CA PHE A 131 2.42 -0.73 9.07
C PHE A 131 3.16 0.48 9.67
N LEU A 132 2.44 1.38 10.34
CA LEU A 132 3.01 2.57 10.96
C LEU A 132 4.13 2.22 11.94
N ASN A 133 3.91 1.23 12.81
CA ASN A 133 4.92 0.78 13.77
C ASN A 133 6.18 0.27 13.05
N LYS A 134 6.02 -0.62 12.07
CA LYS A 134 7.17 -1.18 11.32
C LYS A 134 7.90 -0.14 10.48
N PHE A 135 7.20 0.84 9.93
CA PHE A 135 7.80 1.92 9.14
C PHE A 135 8.58 2.89 10.04
N LEU A 136 8.02 3.29 11.19
CA LEU A 136 8.66 4.19 12.13
C LEU A 136 9.86 3.57 12.86
N ASP A 137 9.78 2.29 13.24
CA ASP A 137 10.90 1.58 13.87
C ASP A 137 12.13 1.49 12.95
N LYS A 138 11.92 1.39 11.63
CA LYS A 138 12.99 1.41 10.64
C LYS A 138 13.71 2.77 10.61
N ASN A 139 12.94 3.86 10.53
CA ASN A 139 13.50 5.22 10.48
C ASN A 139 14.30 5.57 11.75
N LYS A 140 13.91 5.02 12.91
CA LYS A 140 14.68 5.19 14.16
C LYS A 140 16.03 4.46 14.15
N LYS A 141 16.10 3.26 13.54
CA LYS A 141 17.36 2.51 13.43
C LYS A 141 18.34 3.13 12.43
N GLU A 142 17.83 3.64 11.32
CA GLU A 142 18.68 4.32 10.33
C GLU A 142 19.28 5.63 10.85
N GLN A 143 18.61 6.31 11.79
CA GLN A 143 19.13 7.50 12.49
C GLN A 143 20.12 7.19 13.62
N SER A 144 20.09 5.99 14.20
CA SER A 144 21.05 5.60 15.25
C SER A 144 22.38 5.08 14.68
N ASP A 145 22.37 4.65 13.42
CA ASP A 145 23.52 4.09 12.71
C ASP A 145 24.22 5.12 11.78
N SER A 146 23.80 6.39 11.82
CA SER A 146 24.41 7.55 11.12
C SER A 146 25.04 8.52 12.10
#